data_AF-A0A2S9MH33-F1
#
_entry.id   AF-A0A2S9MH33-F1
#
_cell.length_a   1.000
_cell.length_b   1.000
_cell.length_c   1.000
_cell.angle_alpha   90.00
_cell.angle_beta   90.00
_cell.angle_gamma   90.00
#
_symmetry.space_group_name_H-M   'P 1'
#
loop_
_entity.id
_entity.type
_entity.pdbx_description
1 polymer ?
#
loop_
_entity_poly.entity_id
_entity_poly.type
_entity_poly.pdbx_seq_one_letter_code
_entity_poly.pdbx_strand_id
1 'polypeptide(L)'
;MSHEYLVIFQYHEPEPLQLFERGVIEDYESTTGVFITAASEEEALNWCKAIAQALLCHCNDDRSLDWTRFGHSCWIEPDPGKSTWGHCLDFFQHVQVGEMPDVDAMSTAAYTRWQSKRGA
;
A
#
# COMPACT_ATOMS: atom_id res chain seq x y z
N MET A 1 -24.45 -4.67 -4.57
CA MET A 1 -24.03 -3.41 -5.22
C MET A 1 -22.57 -3.23 -4.87
N SER A 2 -21.73 -2.76 -5.81
CA SER A 2 -20.32 -2.53 -5.52
C SER A 2 -20.13 -1.15 -4.90
N HIS A 3 -19.21 -1.05 -3.96
CA HIS A 3 -18.81 0.17 -3.27
C HIS A 3 -17.31 0.36 -3.43
N GLU A 4 -16.87 1.61 -3.45
CA GLU A 4 -15.46 1.94 -3.44
C GLU A 4 -14.99 2.08 -1.99
N TYR A 5 -13.88 1.42 -1.67
CA TYR A 5 -13.27 1.42 -0.35
C TYR A 5 -11.83 1.92 -0.46
N LEU A 6 -11.44 2.87 0.40
CA LEU A 6 -10.02 3.14 0.60
C LEU A 6 -9.46 2.06 1.50
N VAL A 7 -8.57 1.22 0.96
CA VAL A 7 -7.86 0.21 1.74
C VAL A 7 -6.43 0.65 1.92
N ILE A 8 -6.01 0.75 3.18
CA ILE A 8 -4.64 1.04 3.56
C ILE A 8 -3.96 -0.28 3.89
N PHE A 9 -2.70 -0.42 3.48
CA PHE A 9 -1.89 -1.57 3.84
C PHE A 9 -0.49 -1.17 4.25
N GLN A 10 -0.02 -1.88 5.26
CA GLN A 10 1.31 -1.78 5.80
C GLN A 10 2.04 -3.10 5.58
N TYR A 11 3.31 -3.00 5.21
CA TYR A 11 4.19 -4.14 4.96
C TYR A 11 5.62 -3.82 5.38
N HIS A 12 6.39 -4.86 5.68
CA HIS A 12 7.79 -4.74 6.05
C HIS A 12 8.66 -5.33 4.95
N GLU A 13 9.68 -4.58 4.56
CA GLU A 13 10.68 -5.02 3.59
C GLU A 13 11.85 -5.72 4.33
N PRO A 14 12.46 -6.76 3.73
CA PRO A 14 13.51 -7.55 4.40
C PRO A 14 14.74 -6.75 4.84
N GLU A 15 15.18 -5.75 4.07
CA GLU A 15 16.35 -4.94 4.41
C GLU A 15 16.06 -3.96 5.56
N PRO A 16 15.01 -3.11 5.49
CA PRO A 16 14.62 -2.27 6.62
C PRO A 16 14.39 -3.05 7.92
N LEU A 17 13.74 -4.22 7.84
CA LEU A 17 13.55 -5.08 9.02
C LEU A 17 14.90 -5.50 9.64
N GLN A 18 15.86 -5.93 8.84
CA GLN A 18 17.20 -6.30 9.33
C GLN A 18 17.96 -5.12 9.95
N LEU A 19 17.81 -3.91 9.39
CA LEU A 19 18.42 -2.70 9.93
C LEU A 19 17.78 -2.31 11.27
N PHE A 20 16.47 -2.45 11.39
CA PHE A 20 15.72 -2.22 12.62
C PHE A 20 16.13 -3.23 13.72
N GLU A 21 16.20 -4.53 13.40
CA GLU A 21 16.64 -5.57 14.33
C GLU A 21 18.07 -5.34 14.85
N ARG A 22 18.91 -4.65 14.06
CA ARG A 22 20.27 -4.25 14.45
C ARG A 22 20.33 -2.91 15.21
N GLY A 23 19.20 -2.23 15.38
CA GLY A 23 19.12 -0.91 16.02
C GLY A 23 19.74 0.22 15.20
N VAL A 24 19.84 0.05 13.87
CA VAL A 24 20.41 1.07 12.96
C VAL A 24 19.37 2.15 12.61
N ILE A 25 18.10 1.74 12.51
CA ILE A 25 16.96 2.62 12.24
C ILE A 25 15.87 2.38 13.28
N GLU A 26 15.02 3.39 13.49
CA GLU A 26 13.91 3.34 14.46
C GLU A 26 12.55 3.05 13.82
N ASP A 27 12.45 3.17 12.49
CA ASP A 27 11.24 2.91 11.69
C ASP A 27 11.62 2.09 10.45
N TYR A 28 10.81 1.10 10.12
CA TYR A 28 11.01 0.15 9.03
C TYR A 28 9.70 -0.20 8.32
N GLU A 29 8.58 0.41 8.73
CA GLU A 29 7.26 0.06 8.24
C GLU A 29 6.93 0.86 6.97
N SER A 30 6.61 0.17 5.88
CA SER A 30 6.13 0.82 4.66
C SER A 30 4.61 0.80 4.64
N THR A 31 3.99 1.94 4.40
CA THR A 31 2.52 2.06 4.39
C THR A 31 2.05 2.82 3.15
N THR A 32 1.01 2.33 2.49
CA THR A 32 0.38 2.98 1.33
C THR A 32 -1.11 2.61 1.22
N GLY A 33 -1.81 3.17 0.23
CA GLY A 33 -3.24 3.00 0.04
C GLY A 33 -3.66 2.78 -1.41
N VAL A 34 -4.85 2.21 -1.58
CA VAL A 34 -5.49 1.99 -2.88
C VAL A 34 -7.01 2.06 -2.72
N PHE A 35 -7.69 2.70 -3.67
CA PHE A 35 -9.15 2.66 -3.76
C PHE A 35 -9.57 1.41 -4.52
N ILE A 36 -10.41 0.57 -3.89
CA ILE A 36 -10.87 -0.70 -4.45
C ILE A 36 -12.39 -0.70 -4.55
N THR A 37 -12.90 -0.84 -5.76
CA THR A 37 -14.32 -1.13 -6.00
C THR A 37 -14.60 -2.62 -5.79
N ALA A 38 -15.42 -2.95 -4.79
CA ALA A 38 -15.73 -4.32 -4.37
C ALA A 38 -17.20 -4.48 -3.95
N ALA A 39 -17.72 -5.71 -3.90
CA ALA A 39 -19.06 -6.01 -3.41
C ALA A 39 -19.17 -5.99 -1.88
N SER A 40 -18.05 -6.10 -1.16
CA SER A 40 -17.99 -6.01 0.30
C SER A 40 -16.61 -5.53 0.79
N GLU A 41 -16.54 -5.07 2.04
CA GLU A 41 -15.28 -4.73 2.72
C GLU A 41 -14.33 -5.93 2.77
N GLU A 42 -14.84 -7.13 3.05
CA GLU A 42 -14.05 -8.36 3.10
C GLU A 42 -13.39 -8.65 1.74
N GLU A 43 -14.13 -8.45 0.65
CA GLU A 43 -13.60 -8.65 -0.70
C GLU A 43 -12.51 -7.60 -1.03
N ALA A 44 -12.73 -6.35 -0.68
CA ALA A 44 -11.73 -5.29 -0.83
C ALA A 44 -10.45 -5.59 -0.03
N LEU A 45 -10.58 -6.02 1.23
CA LEU A 45 -9.46 -6.41 2.08
C LEU A 45 -8.71 -7.61 1.51
N ASN A 46 -9.42 -8.62 1.00
CA ASN A 46 -8.80 -9.79 0.40
C ASN A 46 -8.05 -9.46 -0.89
N TRP A 47 -8.59 -8.57 -1.73
CA TRP A 47 -7.90 -8.10 -2.92
C TRP A 47 -6.68 -7.25 -2.57
N CYS A 48 -6.78 -6.38 -1.55
CA CYS A 48 -5.66 -5.56 -1.08
C CYS A 48 -4.45 -6.42 -0.66
N LYS A 49 -4.67 -7.59 -0.05
CA LYS A 49 -3.58 -8.53 0.28
C LYS A 49 -2.82 -9.00 -0.97
N ALA A 50 -3.52 -9.25 -2.07
CA ALA A 50 -2.89 -9.63 -3.34
C ALA A 50 -2.08 -8.47 -3.95
N ILE A 51 -2.59 -7.24 -3.84
CA ILE A 51 -1.87 -6.02 -4.26
C ILE A 51 -0.62 -5.83 -3.40
N ALA A 52 -0.73 -5.95 -2.08
CA ALA A 52 0.40 -5.81 -1.15
C ALA A 52 1.51 -6.83 -1.43
N GLN A 53 1.14 -8.10 -1.69
CA GLN A 53 2.08 -9.13 -2.11
C GLN A 53 2.79 -8.78 -3.44
N ALA A 54 2.05 -8.27 -4.43
CA ALA A 54 2.63 -7.87 -5.70
C ALA A 54 3.60 -6.69 -5.54
N LEU A 55 3.23 -5.70 -4.74
CA LEU A 55 4.06 -4.53 -4.45
C LEU A 55 5.33 -4.93 -3.69
N LEU A 56 5.23 -5.78 -2.67
CA LEU A 56 6.38 -6.28 -1.91
C LEU A 56 7.40 -6.97 -2.84
N CYS A 57 6.95 -7.89 -3.69
CA CYS A 57 7.83 -8.56 -4.64
C CYS A 57 8.47 -7.58 -5.63
N HIS A 58 7.71 -6.59 -6.08
CA HIS A 58 8.17 -5.60 -7.05
C HIS A 58 9.23 -4.68 -6.46
N CYS A 59 8.98 -4.09 -5.29
CA CYS A 59 9.92 -3.17 -4.62
C CYS A 59 11.27 -3.82 -4.29
N ASN A 60 11.29 -5.13 -4.09
CA ASN A 60 12.49 -5.88 -3.71
C ASN A 60 13.13 -6.66 -4.87
N ASP A 61 12.56 -6.57 -6.08
CA ASP A 61 12.94 -7.41 -7.24
C ASP A 61 13.07 -8.91 -6.90
N ASP A 62 12.21 -9.39 -5.99
CA ASP A 62 12.23 -10.76 -5.46
C ASP A 62 10.82 -11.35 -5.40
N ARG A 63 10.54 -12.26 -6.35
CA ARG A 63 9.25 -12.95 -6.45
C ARG A 63 9.06 -14.06 -5.42
N SER A 64 10.09 -14.41 -4.67
CA SER A 64 10.03 -15.46 -3.64
C SER A 64 9.55 -14.93 -2.28
N LEU A 65 9.44 -13.62 -2.13
CA LEU A 65 8.92 -13.00 -0.92
C LEU A 65 7.47 -13.41 -0.68
N ASP A 66 7.15 -13.61 0.59
CA ASP A 66 5.83 -13.98 1.06
C ASP A 66 5.42 -12.98 2.14
N TRP A 67 4.43 -12.17 1.80
CA TRP A 67 3.88 -11.12 2.66
C TRP A 67 3.44 -11.64 4.03
N THR A 68 3.08 -12.93 4.17
CA THR A 68 2.66 -13.52 5.45
C THR A 68 3.77 -13.65 6.48
N ARG A 69 5.04 -13.57 6.05
CA ARG A 69 6.21 -13.81 6.91
C ARG A 69 6.75 -12.56 7.58
N PHE A 70 6.42 -11.38 7.06
CA PHE A 70 7.09 -10.14 7.45
C PHE A 70 6.25 -9.24 8.36
N GLY A 71 5.03 -9.63 8.72
CA GLY A 71 4.09 -8.75 9.44
C GLY A 71 3.47 -7.76 8.46
N HIS A 72 2.15 -7.81 8.34
CA HIS A 72 1.39 -6.94 7.47
C HIS A 72 0.06 -6.63 8.13
N SER A 73 -0.53 -5.50 7.76
CA SER A 73 -1.91 -5.18 8.13
C SER A 73 -2.61 -4.53 6.94
N CYS A 74 -3.88 -4.86 6.75
CA CYS A 74 -4.75 -4.18 5.79
C CYS A 74 -6.02 -3.78 6.52
N TRP A 75 -6.46 -2.53 6.34
CA TRP A 75 -7.69 -2.03 6.95
C TRP A 75 -8.41 -1.06 6.01
N ILE A 76 -9.73 -0.97 6.19
CA ILE A 76 -10.55 0.03 5.50
C ILE A 76 -10.41 1.36 6.26
N GLU A 77 -10.12 2.43 5.53
CA GLU A 77 -10.19 3.79 6.07
C GLU A 77 -11.64 4.31 5.96
N PRO A 78 -12.38 4.46 7.08
CA PRO A 78 -13.81 4.77 7.05
C PRO A 78 -14.13 6.22 6.65
N ASP A 79 -13.22 7.18 6.84
CA ASP A 79 -13.44 8.58 6.46
C ASP A 79 -12.16 9.18 5.82
N PRO A 80 -11.89 8.86 4.54
CA PRO A 80 -10.68 9.31 3.85
C PRO A 80 -10.46 10.83 3.93
N GLY A 81 -11.53 11.63 3.89
CA GLY A 81 -11.46 13.09 3.91
C GLY A 81 -11.07 13.68 5.27
N LYS A 82 -11.24 12.92 6.37
CA LYS A 82 -10.84 13.34 7.73
C LYS A 82 -9.64 12.58 8.26
N SER A 83 -9.14 11.59 7.53
CA SER A 83 -7.99 10.80 7.94
C SER A 83 -6.68 11.54 7.71
N THR A 84 -5.61 11.01 8.30
CA THR A 84 -4.24 11.50 8.04
C THR A 84 -3.85 11.34 6.58
N TRP A 85 -4.52 10.48 5.81
CA TRP A 85 -4.30 10.25 4.38
C TRP A 85 -4.91 11.33 3.48
N GLY A 86 -5.69 12.26 4.02
CA GLY A 86 -6.35 13.33 3.26
C GLY A 86 -5.40 14.10 2.32
N HIS A 87 -4.13 14.25 2.70
CA HIS A 87 -3.13 14.97 1.91
C HIS A 87 -2.67 14.22 0.64
N CYS A 88 -2.87 12.90 0.56
CA CYS A 88 -2.39 12.04 -0.52
C CYS A 88 -3.46 11.16 -1.18
N LEU A 89 -4.76 11.43 -0.94
CA LEU A 89 -5.84 10.68 -1.59
C LEU A 89 -5.74 10.69 -3.13
N ASP A 90 -5.43 11.84 -3.73
CA ASP A 90 -5.28 11.97 -5.20
C ASP A 90 -4.05 11.25 -5.78
N PHE A 91 -3.18 10.71 -4.92
CA PHE A 91 -2.08 9.84 -5.35
C PHE A 91 -2.52 8.38 -5.49
N PHE A 92 -3.47 7.94 -4.65
CA PHE A 92 -3.89 6.55 -4.62
C PHE A 92 -4.62 6.17 -5.90
N GLN A 93 -4.28 4.99 -6.41
CA GLN A 93 -4.90 4.47 -7.61
C GLN A 93 -6.28 3.90 -7.29
N HIS A 94 -7.15 3.92 -8.30
CA HIS A 94 -8.50 3.38 -8.23
C HIS A 94 -8.57 2.14 -9.11
N VAL A 95 -8.92 1.00 -8.53
CA VAL A 95 -9.03 -0.30 -9.23
C VAL A 95 -10.30 -1.02 -8.79
N GLN A 96 -10.71 -2.03 -9.55
CA GLN A 96 -11.74 -2.97 -9.11
C GLN A 96 -11.12 -4.29 -8.62
N VAL A 97 -11.90 -5.11 -7.90
CA VAL A 97 -11.46 -6.46 -7.53
C VAL A 97 -11.08 -7.26 -8.79
N GLY A 98 -9.89 -7.85 -8.76
CA GLY A 98 -9.30 -8.58 -9.90
C GLY A 98 -8.43 -7.73 -10.83
N GLU A 99 -8.42 -6.41 -10.66
CA GLU A 99 -7.55 -5.49 -11.40
C GLU A 99 -6.34 -5.10 -10.54
N MET A 100 -5.13 -5.35 -11.06
CA MET A 100 -3.88 -4.99 -10.39
C MET A 100 -3.56 -3.52 -10.70
N PRO A 101 -3.27 -2.68 -9.71
CA PRO A 101 -2.77 -1.32 -9.94
C PRO A 101 -1.40 -1.35 -10.62
N ASP A 102 -1.00 -0.20 -11.16
CA ASP A 102 0.36 0.00 -11.64
C ASP A 102 1.32 0.11 -10.44
N VAL A 103 1.96 -1.00 -10.09
CA VAL A 103 2.86 -1.09 -8.93
C VAL A 103 4.08 -0.16 -9.04
N ASP A 104 4.55 0.14 -10.25
CA ASP A 104 5.64 1.10 -10.47
C ASP A 104 5.23 2.50 -9.99
N ALA A 105 3.95 2.85 -10.21
CA ALA A 105 3.34 4.12 -9.81
C ALA A 105 2.90 4.16 -8.33
N MET A 106 3.10 3.09 -7.56
CA MET A 106 2.83 3.04 -6.11
C MET A 106 4.10 3.19 -5.25
N SER A 107 5.28 3.21 -5.88
CA SER A 107 6.56 3.28 -5.17
C SER A 107 6.80 4.62 -4.46
N THR A 108 7.70 4.63 -3.47
CA THR A 108 8.20 5.85 -2.82
C THR A 108 8.72 6.87 -3.83
N ALA A 109 9.42 6.41 -4.86
CA ALA A 109 9.92 7.27 -5.93
C ALA A 109 8.78 7.93 -6.73
N ALA A 110 7.70 7.20 -7.02
CA ALA A 110 6.51 7.75 -7.66
C ALA A 110 5.84 8.80 -6.77
N TYR A 111 5.70 8.51 -5.47
CA TYR A 111 5.15 9.45 -4.49
C TYR A 111 5.95 10.75 -4.40
N THR A 112 7.28 10.67 -4.26
CA THR A 112 8.14 11.87 -4.21
C THR A 112 8.02 12.72 -5.48
N ARG A 113 7.94 12.09 -6.66
CA ARG A 113 7.76 12.81 -7.93
C ARG A 113 6.40 13.49 -8.01
N TRP A 114 5.34 12.81 -7.58
CA TRP A 114 3.99 13.36 -7.52
C TRP A 114 3.92 14.56 -6.57
N GLN A 115 4.48 14.42 -5.36
CA GLN A 115 4.48 15.46 -4.34
C GLN A 115 5.24 16.72 -4.81
N SER A 116 6.39 16.52 -5.48
CA SER A 116 7.20 17.61 -6.04
C SER A 116 6.45 18.42 -7.10
N LYS A 117 5.54 17.79 -7.87
CA LYS A 117 4.72 18.47 -8.88
C LYS A 117 3.54 19.27 -8.30
N ARG A 118 3.08 18.92 -7.09
CA ARG A 118 1.99 19.65 -6.39
C ARG A 118 2.49 20.91 -5.67
N GLY A 119 3.79 20.98 -5.37
CA GLY A 119 4.42 22.13 -4.73
C GLY A 119 4.97 23.19 -5.70
N ALA A 120 4.71 23.06 -7.01
CA ALA A 120 5.17 23.98 -8.06
C ALA A 120 4.06 24.93 -8.54
#